data_AF-A0A837RDQ6-F1
#
_entry.id   AF-A0A837RDQ6-F1
#
_cell.length_a   1.000
_cell.length_b   1.000
_cell.length_c   1.000
_cell.angle_alpha   90.00
_cell.angle_beta   90.00
_cell.angle_gamma   90.00
#
_symmetry.space_group_name_H-M   'P 1'
#
loop_
_entity.id
_entity.type
_entity.pdbx_description
1 polymer ?
#
loop_
_entity_poly.entity_id
_entity_poly.type
_entity_poly.pdbx_seq_one_letter_code
_entity_poly.pdbx_strand_id
1 'polypeptide(L)'
;MIMFAGLFINLLSWQNYWLVVAIMTIGGFCMGQANPKLMASLLKVADGSIVGSLSGIINSLVTISMPIGSVGLVLLDNVVSPAAAYVTGIGMLLVSGGCLFIRR
;
A
#
# COMPACT_ATOMS: atom_id res chain seq x y z
N MET A 1 -6.55 1.71 -3.95
CA MET A 1 -6.73 0.28 -3.57
C MET A 1 -7.03 -0.60 -4.76
N ILE A 2 -8.20 -0.46 -5.39
CA ILE A 2 -8.73 -1.40 -6.39
C ILE A 2 -7.79 -1.55 -7.59
N MET A 3 -7.16 -0.46 -8.03
CA MET A 3 -6.22 -0.47 -9.14
C MET A 3 -4.96 -1.32 -8.88
N PHE A 4 -4.43 -1.29 -7.65
CA PHE A 4 -3.29 -2.12 -7.25
C PHE A 4 -3.69 -3.59 -7.06
N ALA A 5 -4.92 -3.87 -6.61
CA ALA A 5 -5.44 -5.24 -6.61
C ALA A 5 -5.55 -5.79 -8.04
N GLY A 6 -5.96 -4.96 -9.00
CA GLY A 6 -5.97 -5.28 -10.42
C GLY A 6 -4.59 -5.67 -10.97
N LEU A 7 -3.50 -5.09 -10.45
CA LEU A 7 -2.14 -5.49 -10.80
C LEU A 7 -1.86 -6.94 -10.41
N PHE A 8 -2.15 -7.31 -9.16
CA PHE A 8 -1.94 -8.67 -8.65
C PHE A 8 -2.81 -9.69 -9.38
N ILE A 9 -4.06 -9.32 -9.71
CA ILE A 9 -4.95 -10.17 -10.51
C ILE A 9 -4.38 -10.36 -11.93
N ASN A 10 -3.86 -9.31 -12.55
CA ASN A 10 -3.23 -9.40 -13.87
C ASN A 10 -2.00 -10.31 -13.83
N LEU A 11 -1.14 -10.17 -12.82
CA LEU A 11 0.04 -11.03 -12.64
C LEU A 11 -0.32 -12.51 -12.37
N LEU A 12 -1.45 -12.75 -11.72
CA LEU A 12 -1.95 -14.11 -11.44
C LEU A 12 -2.55 -14.81 -12.67
N SER A 13 -3.13 -14.06 -13.61
CA SER A 13 -3.95 -14.64 -14.70
C SER A 13 -3.40 -14.41 -16.10
N TRP A 14 -3.32 -13.14 -16.54
CA TRP A 14 -3.09 -12.78 -17.95
C TRP A 14 -1.65 -12.31 -18.22
N GLN A 15 -0.96 -11.82 -17.21
CA GLN A 15 0.43 -11.32 -17.26
C GLN A 15 0.68 -10.29 -18.37
N ASN A 16 -0.30 -9.42 -18.64
CA ASN A 16 -0.17 -8.43 -19.69
C ASN A 16 0.76 -7.29 -19.25
N TYR A 17 1.87 -7.10 -19.98
CA TYR A 17 2.86 -6.07 -19.71
C TYR A 17 2.28 -4.64 -19.75
N TRP A 18 1.45 -4.34 -20.74
CA TRP A 18 0.89 -2.99 -20.90
C TRP A 18 -0.03 -2.60 -19.75
N LEU A 19 -0.76 -3.58 -19.18
CA LEU A 19 -1.56 -3.36 -17.97
C LEU A 19 -0.68 -3.06 -16.76
N VAL A 20 0.45 -3.75 -16.59
CA VAL A 20 1.40 -3.46 -15.51
C VAL A 20 1.90 -2.02 -15.61
N VAL A 21 2.36 -1.61 -16.79
CA VAL A 21 2.88 -0.25 -17.03
C VAL A 21 1.82 0.80 -16.76
N ALA A 22 0.61 0.61 -17.31
CA ALA A 22 -0.49 1.56 -17.11
C ALA A 22 -0.87 1.71 -15.63
N ILE A 23 -1.03 0.59 -14.91
CA ILE A 23 -1.38 0.59 -13.49
C ILE A 23 -0.27 1.20 -12.63
N MET A 24 0.99 0.89 -12.92
CA MET A 24 2.13 1.48 -12.20
C MET A 24 2.24 2.99 -12.43
N THR A 25 2.01 3.44 -13.66
CA THR A 25 2.09 4.88 -14.02
C THR A 25 0.99 5.68 -13.31
N ILE A 26 -0.26 5.25 -13.46
CA ILE A 26 -1.40 5.94 -12.83
C ILE A 26 -1.32 5.78 -11.31
N GLY A 27 -0.95 4.59 -10.82
CA GLY A 27 -0.88 4.29 -9.40
C GLY A 27 0.20 5.10 -8.69
N GLY A 28 1.37 5.20 -9.31
CA GLY A 28 2.46 6.05 -8.85
C GLY A 28 2.08 7.53 -8.83
N PHE A 29 1.43 8.02 -9.89
CA PHE A 29 0.96 9.41 -9.94
C PHE A 29 -0.07 9.72 -8.85
N CYS A 30 -1.06 8.85 -8.66
CA CYS A 30 -2.08 9.01 -7.61
C CYS A 30 -1.46 8.93 -6.21
N MET A 31 -0.55 7.99 -5.95
CA MET A 31 0.13 7.87 -4.65
C MET A 31 1.04 9.07 -4.36
N GLY A 32 1.72 9.61 -5.37
CA GLY A 32 2.54 10.81 -5.25
C GLY A 32 1.74 12.02 -4.75
N GLN A 33 0.44 12.08 -5.07
CA GLN A 33 -0.45 13.12 -4.55
C GLN A 33 -1.17 12.73 -3.25
N ALA A 34 -1.57 11.46 -3.12
CA ALA A 34 -2.36 11.00 -1.98
C ALA A 34 -1.53 10.98 -0.68
N ASN A 35 -0.26 10.56 -0.73
CA ASN A 35 0.58 10.43 0.46
C ASN A 35 0.83 11.79 1.15
N PRO A 36 1.24 12.86 0.44
CA PRO A 36 1.39 14.18 1.05
C PRO A 36 0.06 14.75 1.57
N LYS A 37 -1.05 14.52 0.86
CA LYS A 37 -2.39 14.99 1.29
C LYS A 37 -2.87 14.28 2.56
N LEU A 38 -2.63 12.98 2.68
CA LEU A 38 -2.96 12.20 3.88
C LEU A 38 -2.15 12.70 5.07
N MET A 39 -0.83 12.85 4.89
CA MET A 39 0.07 13.36 5.93
C MET A 39 -0.35 14.75 6.41
N ALA A 40 -0.61 15.68 5.48
CA ALA A 40 -1.07 17.02 5.81
C ALA A 40 -2.42 17.02 6.56
N SER A 41 -3.35 16.14 6.18
CA SER A 41 -4.65 16.02 6.84
C SER A 41 -4.53 15.49 8.27
N LEU A 42 -3.66 14.51 8.51
CA LEU A 42 -3.40 13.96 9.84
C LEU A 42 -2.74 15.00 10.75
N LEU A 43 -1.76 15.76 10.23
CA LEU A 43 -1.10 16.82 11.00
C LEU A 43 -2.02 18.01 11.29
N LYS A 44 -2.96 18.32 10.39
CA LYS A 44 -3.95 19.39 10.60
C LYS A 44 -4.93 19.11 11.74
N VAL A 45 -5.22 17.83 12.00
CA VAL A 45 -6.14 17.40 13.07
C VAL A 45 -5.41 17.26 14.42
N ALA A 46 -4.09 17.19 14.42
CA ALA A 46 -3.29 17.03 15.62
C ALA A 46 -3.05 18.37 16.35
N ASP A 47 -3.11 18.34 17.68
CA ASP A 47 -2.77 19.51 18.50
C ASP A 47 -1.32 19.95 18.27
N GLY A 48 -1.08 21.26 18.26
CA GLY A 48 0.22 21.86 17.94
C GLY A 48 1.39 21.33 18.79
N SER A 49 1.11 20.86 20.00
CA SER A 49 2.07 20.25 20.92
C SER A 49 2.49 18.81 20.57
N ILE A 50 1.70 18.08 19.78
CA ILE A 50 1.91 16.67 19.46
C ILE A 50 2.20 16.41 17.97
N VAL A 51 2.10 17.43 17.11
CA VAL A 51 2.37 17.33 15.65
C VAL A 51 3.73 16.69 15.36
N GLY A 52 4.77 17.07 16.11
CA GLY A 52 6.12 16.53 15.96
C GLY A 52 6.19 15.03 16.27
N SER A 53 5.59 14.60 17.38
CA SER A 53 5.53 13.19 17.78
C SER A 53 4.68 12.36 16.81
N LEU A 54 3.55 12.89 16.34
CA LEU A 54 2.69 12.21 15.37
C LEU A 54 3.41 11.98 14.04
N SER A 55 4.07 13.02 13.51
CA SER A 55 4.90 12.90 12.30
C SER A 55 6.02 11.88 12.48
N GLY A 56 6.68 11.89 13.64
CA GLY A 56 7.71 10.91 14.01
C GLY A 56 7.19 9.47 13.95
N ILE A 57 6.07 9.19 14.63
CA ILE A 57 5.45 7.85 14.66
C ILE A 57 5.07 7.39 13.25
N ILE A 58 4.43 8.25 12.45
CA ILE A 58 4.05 7.90 11.08
C ILE A 58 5.29 7.54 10.24
N ASN A 59 6.35 8.33 10.31
CA ASN A 59 7.58 8.08 9.55
C ASN A 59 8.30 6.80 10.03
N SER A 60 8.35 6.56 11.34
CA SER A 60 8.88 5.30 11.89
C SER A 60 8.07 4.10 11.42
N LEU A 61 6.74 4.20 11.42
CA LEU A 61 5.86 3.13 10.95
C LEU A 61 6.11 2.83 9.46
N VAL A 62 6.21 3.84 8.62
CA VAL A 62 6.51 3.68 7.18
C VAL A 62 7.89 3.04 6.99
N THR A 63 8.90 3.51 7.72
CA THR A 63 10.28 3.01 7.63
C THR A 63 10.38 1.53 7.98
N ILE A 64 9.59 1.06 8.94
CA ILE A 64 9.55 -0.35 9.35
C ILE A 64 8.66 -1.16 8.39
N SER A 65 7.53 -0.62 7.96
CA SER A 65 6.54 -1.35 7.17
C SER A 65 7.00 -1.62 5.73
N MET A 66 7.75 -0.68 5.13
CA MET A 66 8.26 -0.83 3.76
C MET A 66 9.13 -2.09 3.58
N PRO A 67 10.21 -2.31 4.36
CA PRO A 67 11.04 -3.51 4.21
C PRO A 67 10.30 -4.78 4.64
N ILE A 68 9.44 -4.73 5.67
CA ILE A 68 8.65 -5.90 6.07
C ILE A 68 7.73 -6.35 4.93
N GLY A 69 7.05 -5.40 4.28
CA GLY A 69 6.16 -5.68 3.16
C GLY A 69 6.91 -6.24 1.94
N SER A 70 8.05 -5.65 1.57
CA SER A 70 8.81 -6.12 0.41
C SER A 70 9.42 -7.51 0.65
N VAL A 71 10.12 -7.70 1.77
CA VAL A 71 10.76 -8.98 2.10
C VAL A 71 9.71 -10.07 2.32
N GLY A 72 8.61 -9.75 3.00
CA GLY A 72 7.53 -10.70 3.24
C GLY A 72 6.92 -11.25 1.95
N LEU A 73 6.63 -10.39 0.98
CA LEU A 73 6.07 -10.83 -0.30
C LEU A 73 7.09 -11.60 -1.15
N VAL A 74 8.36 -11.19 -1.15
CA VAL A 74 9.44 -11.90 -1.86
C VAL A 74 9.65 -13.30 -1.28
N LEU A 75 9.63 -13.44 0.05
CA LEU A 75 9.74 -14.75 0.70
C LEU A 75 8.56 -15.66 0.36
N LEU A 76 7.33 -15.13 0.33
CA LEU A 76 6.16 -15.90 -0.06
C LEU A 76 6.24 -16.38 -1.52
N ASP A 77 6.71 -15.51 -2.41
CA ASP A 77 6.88 -15.80 -3.84
C ASP A 77 7.90 -16.93 -4.06
N ASN A 78 9.00 -16.91 -3.31
CA ASN A 78 10.11 -17.86 -3.47
C ASN A 78 9.97 -19.17 -2.67
N VAL A 79 9.39 -19.12 -1.47
CA VAL A 79 9.30 -20.30 -0.57
C VAL A 79 8.00 -21.09 -0.78
N VAL A 80 6.90 -20.40 -1.09
CA VAL A 80 5.57 -21.03 -1.19
C VAL A 80 5.13 -21.12 -2.64
N SER A 81 4.85 -19.97 -3.26
CA SER A 81 4.53 -19.85 -4.69
C SER A 81 4.23 -18.39 -5.05
N PRO A 82 4.36 -18.01 -6.34
CA PRO A 82 3.94 -16.69 -6.81
C PRO A 82 2.45 -16.40 -6.57
N ALA A 83 1.59 -17.40 -6.73
CA ALA A 83 0.17 -17.27 -6.48
C ALA A 83 -0.14 -16.89 -5.02
N ALA A 84 0.56 -17.49 -4.06
CA ALA A 84 0.41 -17.17 -2.64
C ALA A 84 0.82 -15.73 -2.32
N ALA A 85 1.90 -15.23 -2.92
CA ALA A 85 2.33 -13.85 -2.77
C ALA A 85 1.28 -12.86 -3.31
N TYR A 86 0.73 -13.13 -4.50
CA TYR A 86 -0.27 -12.26 -5.11
C TYR A 86 -1.59 -12.23 -4.34
N VAL A 87 -2.09 -13.38 -3.90
CA VAL A 87 -3.32 -13.47 -3.09
C VAL A 87 -3.13 -12.75 -1.76
N THR A 88 -1.96 -12.89 -1.12
CA THR A 88 -1.65 -12.19 0.13
C THR A 88 -1.62 -10.67 -0.09
N GLY A 89 -1.00 -10.20 -1.17
CA GLY A 89 -0.99 -8.78 -1.54
C GLY A 89 -2.40 -8.22 -1.76
N ILE A 90 -3.27 -8.95 -2.46
CA ILE A 90 -4.69 -8.59 -2.63
C ILE A 90 -5.39 -8.53 -1.27
N GLY A 91 -5.20 -9.53 -0.42
CA GLY A 91 -5.80 -9.59 0.92
C GLY A 91 -5.41 -8.39 1.79
N MET A 92 -4.12 -8.03 1.82
CA MET A 92 -3.63 -6.85 2.55
C MET A 92 -4.24 -5.55 2.04
N LEU A 93 -4.39 -5.41 0.71
CA LEU A 93 -5.05 -4.26 0.10
C LEU A 93 -6.55 -4.20 0.44
N LEU A 94 -7.22 -5.34 0.53
CA LEU A 94 -8.63 -5.39 0.92
C LEU A 94 -8.81 -5.05 2.41
N VAL A 95 -7.96 -5.58 3.30
CA VAL A 95 -8.00 -5.28 4.73
C VAL A 95 -7.78 -3.78 4.98
N SER A 96 -6.72 -3.22 4.39
CA SER A 96 -6.41 -1.79 4.53
C SER A 96 -7.50 -0.90 3.91
N GLY A 97 -8.15 -1.34 2.84
CA GLY A 97 -9.27 -0.64 2.23
C GLY A 97 -10.54 -0.74 3.08
N GLY A 98 -10.77 -1.91 3.68
CA GLY A 98 -11.86 -2.17 4.61
C GLY A 98 -11.76 -1.33 5.87
N CYS A 99 -10.55 -1.07 6.38
CA CYS A 99 -10.33 -0.17 7.51
C CYS A 99 -10.89 1.25 7.26
N LEU A 100 -10.96 1.71 6.01
CA LEU A 100 -11.55 3.02 5.68
C LEU A 100 -13.07 3.05 5.91
N PHE A 101 -13.76 1.91 5.77
CA PHE A 101 -15.20 1.79 5.97
C PHE A 101 -15.58 1.52 7.42
N ILE A 102 -14.61 1.19 8.29
CA ILE A 102 -14.79 1.14 9.73
C ILE A 102 -14.81 2.58 10.25
N ARG A 103 -15.94 3.25 10.03
CA ARG A 103 -16.25 4.55 10.62
C ARG A 103 -17.06 4.31 11.88
N ARG A 104 -16.43 4.48 13.04
CA ARG A 104 -17.10 4.85 14.29
C ARG A 104 -17.00 6.36 14.44
#